data_AF-G2ZA99-F1
#
_entry.id   AF-G2ZA99-F1
#
_cell.length_a   1.000
_cell.length_b   1.000
_cell.length_c   1.000
_cell.angle_alpha   90.00
_cell.angle_beta   90.00
_cell.angle_gamma   90.00
#
_symmetry.space_group_name_H-M   'P 1'
#
loop_
_entity.id
_entity.type
_entity.pdbx_description
1 polymer ?
#
loop_
_entity_poly.entity_id
_entity_poly.type
_entity_poly.pdbx_seq_one_letter_code
_entity_poly.pdbx_strand_id
1 'polypeptide(L)'
;MNMINQDISKLKEEIDSVVTQKNYETLRYVLFNEGDGTPFAVHLFIKNDKFMVNSRDERSYVVGKTFEFSTFDEAKVKFLKLLDLTVEINKEDIKLGYSAEYYSPLWNK
;
A
#
# COMPACT_ATOMS: atom_id res chain seq x y z
N MET A 1 22.89 8.32 -14.18
CA MET A 1 21.72 7.85 -13.41
C MET A 1 21.99 8.25 -11.96
N ASN A 2 21.22 9.19 -11.40
CA ASN A 2 21.48 9.74 -10.06
C ASN A 2 21.37 8.63 -9.00
N MET A 3 22.29 8.62 -8.02
CA MET A 3 22.35 7.62 -6.93
C MET A 3 20.99 7.42 -6.23
N ILE A 4 20.21 8.49 -6.05
CA ILE A 4 18.86 8.48 -5.48
C ILE A 4 17.89 7.55 -6.23
N ASN A 5 17.99 7.46 -7.57
CA ASN A 5 17.10 6.63 -8.37
C ASN A 5 17.45 5.14 -8.31
N GLN A 6 18.73 4.80 -8.11
CA GLN A 6 19.16 3.41 -7.97
C GLN A 6 18.74 2.82 -6.62
N ASP A 7 18.63 3.66 -5.58
CA ASP A 7 18.15 3.21 -4.28
C ASP A 7 16.64 2.97 -4.29
N ILE A 8 15.84 3.87 -4.87
CA ILE A 8 14.37 3.70 -4.97
C ILE A 8 13.98 2.45 -5.76
N SER A 9 14.67 2.13 -6.86
CA SER A 9 14.37 0.92 -7.63
C SER A 9 14.55 -0.35 -6.79
N LYS A 10 15.60 -0.44 -5.97
CA LYS A 10 15.82 -1.59 -5.08
C LYS A 10 14.73 -1.70 -4.01
N LEU A 11 14.32 -0.57 -3.44
CA LEU A 11 13.23 -0.55 -2.46
C LEU A 11 11.90 -1.01 -3.09
N LYS A 12 11.63 -0.62 -4.34
CA LYS A 12 10.47 -1.11 -5.10
C LYS A 12 10.54 -2.62 -5.33
N GLU A 13 11.67 -3.12 -5.82
CA GLU A 13 11.90 -4.55 -6.06
C GLU A 13 11.67 -5.39 -4.79
N GLU A 14 12.09 -4.86 -3.63
CA GLU A 14 11.87 -5.53 -2.34
C GLU A 14 10.38 -5.61 -1.97
N ILE A 15 9.62 -4.53 -2.17
CA ILE A 15 8.16 -4.56 -1.96
C ILE A 15 7.49 -5.51 -2.95
N ASP A 16 7.83 -5.41 -4.22
CA ASP A 16 7.22 -6.22 -5.28
C ASP A 16 7.48 -7.71 -5.06
N SER A 17 8.68 -8.09 -4.58
CA SER A 17 9.00 -9.47 -4.19
C SER A 17 8.05 -9.99 -3.11
N VAL A 18 7.79 -9.20 -2.07
CA VAL A 18 6.87 -9.58 -0.98
C VAL A 18 5.42 -9.61 -1.46
N VAL A 19 5.00 -8.64 -2.29
CA VAL A 19 3.68 -8.60 -2.90
C VAL A 19 3.42 -9.88 -3.70
N THR A 20 4.38 -10.29 -4.54
CA THR A 20 4.28 -11.54 -5.30
C THR A 20 4.23 -12.77 -4.40
N GLN A 21 5.10 -12.85 -3.38
CA GLN A 21 5.07 -13.96 -2.42
C GLN A 21 3.73 -14.09 -1.69
N LYS A 22 3.07 -12.96 -1.40
CA LYS A 22 1.75 -12.92 -0.75
C LYS A 22 0.55 -13.02 -1.72
N ASN A 23 0.78 -12.99 -3.03
CA ASN A 23 -0.25 -12.87 -4.08
C ASN A 23 -1.10 -11.59 -3.97
N TYR A 24 -0.46 -10.47 -3.64
CA TYR A 24 -1.10 -9.16 -3.41
C TYR A 24 -1.18 -8.27 -4.66
N GLU A 25 -0.88 -8.79 -5.84
CA GLU A 25 -0.81 -8.03 -7.10
C GLU A 25 -2.14 -7.39 -7.51
N THR A 26 -3.24 -7.90 -6.96
CA THR A 26 -4.60 -7.37 -7.22
C THR A 26 -5.03 -6.31 -6.21
N LEU A 27 -4.26 -6.08 -5.16
CA LEU A 27 -4.49 -4.97 -4.23
C LEU A 27 -4.06 -3.66 -4.87
N ARG A 28 -4.75 -2.58 -4.53
CA ARG A 28 -4.33 -1.24 -4.95
C ARG A 28 -3.27 -0.70 -4.01
N TYR A 29 -2.08 -0.43 -4.55
CA TYR A 29 -1.01 0.22 -3.81
C TYR A 29 -0.18 1.11 -4.72
N VAL A 30 0.47 2.11 -4.14
CA VAL A 30 1.30 3.08 -4.86
C VAL A 30 2.65 3.21 -4.15
N LEU A 31 3.74 3.04 -4.92
CA LEU A 31 5.11 3.14 -4.42
C LEU A 31 5.82 4.38 -4.96
N PHE A 32 6.30 5.21 -4.05
CA PHE A 32 7.15 6.37 -4.28
C PHE A 32 6.54 7.43 -5.20
N ASN A 33 5.21 7.58 -5.16
CA ASN A 33 4.47 8.65 -5.83
C ASN A 33 3.39 9.23 -4.90
N GLU A 34 3.66 10.40 -4.30
CA GLU A 34 2.69 11.08 -3.42
C GLU A 34 1.47 11.59 -4.19
N GLY A 35 1.67 12.06 -5.42
CA GLY A 35 0.66 12.73 -6.25
C GLY A 35 -0.27 11.77 -7.01
N ASP A 36 -0.03 10.46 -6.93
CA ASP A 36 -0.90 9.47 -7.54
C ASP A 36 -2.30 9.49 -6.88
N GLY A 37 -3.35 9.47 -7.71
CA GLY A 37 -4.74 9.55 -7.29
C GLY A 37 -5.47 8.21 -7.35
N THR A 38 -4.77 7.07 -7.25
CA THR A 38 -5.40 5.76 -7.25
C THR A 38 -6.31 5.61 -6.02
N PRO A 39 -7.63 5.47 -6.21
CA PRO A 39 -8.56 5.38 -5.10
C PRO A 39 -8.44 4.04 -4.37
N PHE A 40 -8.67 4.06 -3.06
CA PHE A 40 -8.57 2.89 -2.17
C PHE A 40 -7.17 2.27 -2.07
N ALA A 41 -6.12 2.99 -2.48
CA ALA A 41 -4.76 2.48 -2.44
C ALA A 41 -4.10 2.67 -1.08
N VAL A 42 -3.18 1.76 -0.74
CA VAL A 42 -2.15 2.01 0.27
C VAL A 42 -0.94 2.65 -0.39
N HIS A 43 -0.52 3.81 0.08
CA HIS A 43 0.63 4.54 -0.43
C HIS A 43 1.84 4.34 0.49
N LEU A 44 3.01 4.16 -0.12
CA LEU A 44 4.33 4.30 0.51
C LEU A 44 5.14 5.30 -0.33
N PHE A 45 5.53 6.45 0.21
CA PHE A 45 6.29 7.46 -0.53
C PHE A 45 7.30 8.19 0.37
N ILE A 46 8.19 8.99 -0.21
CA ILE A 46 9.18 9.77 0.55
C ILE A 46 8.77 11.24 0.53
N LYS A 47 8.78 11.88 1.70
CA LYS A 47 8.54 13.32 1.86
C LYS A 47 9.39 13.84 3.01
N ASN A 48 10.09 14.95 2.81
CA ASN A 48 10.98 15.56 3.82
C ASN A 48 11.95 14.53 4.44
N ASP A 49 12.61 13.73 3.59
CA ASP A 49 13.57 12.68 3.99
C ASP A 49 13.02 11.59 4.94
N LYS A 50 11.69 11.43 4.97
CA LYS A 50 11.01 10.36 5.71
C LYS A 50 10.15 9.52 4.78
N PHE A 51 9.96 8.26 5.17
CA PHE A 51 8.99 7.37 4.54
C PHE A 51 7.61 7.61 5.13
N MET A 52 6.65 7.83 4.24
CA MET A 52 5.25 8.11 4.56
C MET A 52 4.38 6.94 4.12
N VAL A 53 3.51 6.47 5.01
CA VAL A 53 2.56 5.39 4.72
C VAL A 53 1.15 5.82 5.08
N ASN A 54 0.19 5.68 4.16
CA ASN A 54 -1.23 5.87 4.44
C ASN A 54 -2.13 5.03 3.53
N SER A 55 -3.37 4.83 3.96
CA SER A 55 -4.46 4.35 3.12
C SER A 55 -5.27 5.53 2.60
N ARG A 56 -5.88 5.39 1.42
CA ARG A 56 -6.71 6.43 0.83
C ARG A 56 -8.14 5.96 0.56
N ASP A 57 -9.08 6.89 0.48
CA ASP A 57 -10.49 6.63 0.17
C ASP A 57 -10.77 6.72 -1.35
N GLU A 58 -12.05 6.76 -1.73
CA GLU A 58 -12.49 6.86 -3.13
C GLU A 58 -12.09 8.17 -3.82
N ARG A 59 -11.82 9.22 -3.03
CA ARG A 59 -11.39 10.54 -3.50
C ARG A 59 -9.88 10.73 -3.38
N SER A 60 -9.16 9.66 -3.02
CA SER A 60 -7.74 9.69 -2.67
C SER A 60 -7.40 10.58 -1.47
N TYR A 61 -8.35 10.83 -0.57
CA TYR A 61 -8.03 11.46 0.71
C TYR A 61 -7.48 10.44 1.69
N VAL A 62 -6.58 10.90 2.58
CA VAL A 62 -5.97 10.05 3.60
C VAL A 62 -7.04 9.57 4.58
N VAL A 63 -7.19 8.25 4.71
CA VAL A 63 -8.05 7.63 5.71
C VAL A 63 -7.26 7.50 7.02
N GLY A 64 -7.76 8.13 8.08
CA GLY A 64 -7.10 8.14 9.38
C GLY A 64 -5.91 9.09 9.40
N LYS A 65 -4.68 8.56 9.33
CA LYS A 65 -3.46 9.37 9.40
C LYS A 65 -2.36 8.86 8.49
N THR A 66 -1.43 9.74 8.15
CA THR A 66 -0.13 9.37 7.59
C THR A 66 0.81 8.95 8.71
N PHE A 67 1.42 7.78 8.55
CA PHE A 67 2.48 7.29 9.42
C PHE A 67 3.82 7.71 8.83
N GLU A 68 4.71 8.25 9.67
CA GLU A 68 6.05 8.70 9.26
C GLU A 68 7.10 7.79 9.87
N PHE A 69 8.11 7.43 9.09
CA PHE A 69 9.21 6.57 9.50
C PHE A 69 10.55 7.11 9.01
N SER A 70 11.59 6.91 9.80
CA SER A 70 12.97 7.29 9.45
C SER A 70 13.67 6.20 8.63
N THR A 71 13.19 4.96 8.68
CA THR A 71 13.78 3.83 7.97
C THR A 71 12.79 3.17 7.01
N PHE A 72 13.32 2.57 5.94
CA PHE A 72 12.50 1.84 5.00
C PHE A 72 11.88 0.58 5.62
N ASP A 73 12.63 -0.15 6.47
CA ASP A 73 12.13 -1.39 7.07
C ASP A 73 10.89 -1.17 7.93
N GLU A 74 10.86 -0.12 8.74
CA GLU A 74 9.68 0.24 9.53
C GLU A 74 8.49 0.61 8.63
N ALA A 75 8.75 1.39 7.57
CA ALA A 75 7.72 1.80 6.62
C ALA A 75 7.15 0.61 5.85
N LYS A 76 8.01 -0.30 5.38
CA LYS A 76 7.64 -1.55 4.70
C LYS A 76 6.76 -2.42 5.61
N VAL A 77 7.14 -2.61 6.87
CA VAL A 77 6.31 -3.38 7.83
C VAL A 77 4.92 -2.74 7.98
N LYS A 78 4.85 -1.41 8.12
CA LYS A 78 3.56 -0.73 8.24
C LYS A 78 2.73 -0.82 6.97
N PHE A 79 3.36 -0.64 5.82
CA PHE A 79 2.74 -0.73 4.50
C PHE A 79 2.13 -2.12 4.27
N LEU A 80 2.90 -3.19 4.50
CA LEU A 80 2.41 -4.56 4.37
C LEU A 80 1.29 -4.87 5.35
N LYS A 81 1.37 -4.36 6.59
CA LYS A 81 0.28 -4.51 7.57
C LYS A 81 -1.03 -3.84 7.11
N LEU A 82 -0.96 -2.72 6.40
CA LEU A 82 -2.15 -2.10 5.82
C LEU A 82 -2.73 -2.93 4.67
N LEU A 83 -1.88 -3.54 3.83
CA LEU A 83 -2.35 -4.48 2.80
C LEU A 83 -3.00 -5.73 3.41
N ASP A 84 -2.42 -6.29 4.47
CA ASP A 84 -3.00 -7.41 5.22
C ASP A 84 -4.40 -7.03 5.75
N LEU A 85 -4.53 -5.86 6.39
CA LEU A 85 -5.81 -5.35 6.89
C LEU A 85 -6.83 -5.11 5.77
N THR A 86 -6.39 -4.62 4.61
CA THR A 86 -7.27 -4.44 3.45
C THR A 86 -7.89 -5.78 3.01
N VAL A 87 -7.11 -6.88 3.03
CA VAL A 87 -7.62 -8.23 2.78
C VAL A 87 -8.60 -8.70 3.85
N GLU A 88 -8.24 -8.54 5.12
CA GLU A 88 -9.08 -8.96 6.24
C GLU A 88 -10.45 -8.25 6.25
N ILE A 89 -10.46 -6.93 6.06
CA ILE A 89 -11.67 -6.12 6.05
C ILE A 89 -12.59 -6.51 4.90
N ASN A 90 -12.08 -6.57 3.66
CA ASN A 90 -12.91 -6.88 2.49
C ASN A 90 -13.44 -8.32 2.54
N LYS A 91 -12.68 -9.28 3.10
CA LYS A 91 -13.19 -10.64 3.34
C LYS A 91 -14.37 -10.62 4.30
N GLU A 92 -14.28 -9.84 5.37
CA GLU A 92 -15.35 -9.76 6.36
C GLU A 92 -16.58 -9.03 5.81
N ASP A 93 -16.38 -7.94 5.07
CA ASP A 93 -17.44 -7.20 4.40
C ASP A 93 -18.26 -8.09 3.46
N ILE A 94 -17.58 -8.92 2.64
CA ILE A 94 -18.25 -9.88 1.75
C ILE A 94 -19.06 -10.91 2.54
N LYS A 95 -18.54 -11.44 3.65
CA LYS A 95 -19.29 -12.39 4.51
C LYS A 95 -20.54 -11.77 5.11
N LEU A 96 -20.50 -10.48 5.42
CA LEU A 96 -21.63 -9.71 5.92
C LEU A 96 -22.61 -9.28 4.81
N GLY A 97 -22.30 -9.59 3.55
CA GLY A 97 -23.15 -9.29 2.39
C GLY A 97 -22.92 -7.89 1.78
N TYR A 98 -21.85 -7.21 2.18
CA TYR A 98 -21.42 -5.95 1.56
C TYR A 98 -20.62 -6.22 0.27
N SER A 99 -20.62 -5.23 -0.63
CA SER A 99 -19.80 -5.25 -1.83
C SER A 99 -18.42 -4.64 -1.57
N ALA A 100 -17.37 -5.26 -2.10
CA ALA A 100 -16.03 -4.66 -2.11
C ALA A 100 -15.95 -3.47 -3.09
N GLU A 101 -15.14 -2.47 -2.76
CA GLU A 101 -14.94 -1.26 -3.55
C GLU A 101 -14.25 -1.51 -4.90
N TYR A 102 -13.53 -2.63 -5.01
CA TYR A 102 -12.94 -3.11 -6.25
C TYR A 102 -12.79 -4.63 -6.23
N TYR A 103 -12.67 -5.22 -7.41
CA TYR A 103 -12.45 -6.65 -7.54
C TYR A 103 -11.03 -7.05 -7.12
N SER A 104 -10.93 -8.03 -6.22
CA SER A 104 -9.73 -8.83 -6.01
C SER A 104 -10.15 -10.28 -5.74
N PRO A 105 -9.44 -11.29 -6.30
CA PRO A 105 -9.65 -12.68 -5.92
C PRO A 105 -9.34 -12.96 -4.46
N LEU A 106 -8.58 -12.09 -3.77
CA LEU A 106 -8.20 -12.28 -2.36
C LEU A 106 -9.39 -12.20 -1.41
N TRP A 107 -10.46 -11.48 -1.77
CA TRP A 107 -11.61 -11.32 -0.89
C TRP A 107 -12.43 -12.62 -0.72
N ASN A 108 -12.31 -13.55 -1.66
CA ASN A 108 -13.09 -14.79 -1.70
C ASN A 108 -12.25 -16.03 -1.33
N LYS A 109 -10.99 -15.83 -0.90
CA LYS A 109 -10.09 -16.89 -0.45
C LYS A 109 -10.27 -17.24 1.02
#